data_AF-A0A1V9ZPK3-F1
#
_entry.id   AF-A0A1V9ZPK3-F1
#
_cell.length_a   1.000
_cell.length_b   1.000
_cell.length_c   1.000
_cell.angle_alpha   90.00
_cell.angle_beta   90.00
_cell.angle_gamma   90.00
#
_symmetry.space_group_name_H-M   'P 1'
#
loop_
_entity.id
_entity.type
_entity.pdbx_description
1 polymer ?
#
loop_
_entity_poly.entity_id
_entity_poly.type
_entity_poly.pdbx_seq_one_letter_code
_entity_poly.pdbx_strand_id
1 'polypeptide(L)'
;MDAVASARTQGTAGSRKYRKLASKESVDDALFGRASKANRDGDRSRQAGREIVRGTSNQEVDKPVAAAKKKPPVAIATVLPPSEIARIRSTTRILTDSDREAIAAKKEEDMERLRIHARARKQHMMERAAEAATRAPKSEIEQIFEAENEAIRKRAAMLKDQAHDSVKLMKTLGARAAAFTIRDEQIKRKHELEEVESMQHEKLNVMMELDRLEGLKRQEEVAEDKRLKRIHDRKVLEEQIHERRVAKELEQKAIEKEADEMLEKIRQAQRDDERKEKEKFDRAQRSMEEIKRFNENAMTRKAEQARQLALEEEKVLAYQRKKDEDARLREEDEARKRHEAELRCAKLRSTQEKAANEKAQLDELRAKRAVEARERAARDADVAREAKLRKEAEELRISREAQAKHRQRSKVQEALQQKREYENIIEQVEVQKRQFQAKEEENATKRAGHRVALQKQIEEKQRLAKEHFARVQLEGKALKEEYAQELAKLERIRIEEVAELEEAGVNPAYLAEMKALDIAKARDR
;
A
#
# COMPACT_ATOMS: atom_id res chain seq x y z
N MET A 1 3.44 86.08 -20.03
CA MET A 1 2.14 85.94 -20.72
C MET A 1 1.41 84.77 -20.10
N ASP A 2 0.23 85.05 -19.60
CA ASP A 2 -0.95 84.20 -19.63
C ASP A 2 -0.87 82.73 -19.16
N ALA A 3 -1.46 82.57 -17.97
CA ALA A 3 -2.75 81.90 -17.81
C ALA A 3 -2.79 80.38 -17.56
N VAL A 4 -3.36 80.07 -16.39
CA VAL A 4 -4.50 79.14 -16.21
C VAL A 4 -4.21 77.64 -16.29
N ALA A 5 -4.74 76.79 -15.39
CA ALA A 5 -5.27 77.00 -14.04
C ALA A 5 -5.48 75.62 -13.38
N SER A 6 -5.69 75.62 -12.06
CA SER A 6 -6.62 74.73 -11.34
C SER A 6 -6.40 73.20 -11.32
N ALA A 7 -6.77 72.48 -10.26
CA ALA A 7 -7.09 72.85 -8.88
C ALA A 7 -7.27 71.58 -8.03
N ARG A 8 -7.05 71.72 -6.70
CA ARG A 8 -7.75 70.96 -5.62
C ARG A 8 -7.46 69.43 -5.53
N THR A 9 -7.56 68.77 -4.36
CA THR A 9 -8.00 69.21 -3.02
C THR A 9 -7.38 68.35 -1.89
N GLN A 10 -7.02 69.03 -0.78
CA GLN A 10 -7.25 68.67 0.65
C GLN A 10 -6.77 67.32 1.28
N GLY A 11 -6.29 67.45 2.54
CA GLY A 11 -6.80 66.61 3.65
C GLY A 11 -5.78 65.69 4.36
N THR A 12 -4.68 66.18 4.96
CA THR A 12 -4.53 66.63 6.37
C THR A 12 -4.74 65.63 7.52
N ALA A 13 -3.82 65.74 8.50
CA ALA A 13 -3.91 65.44 9.94
C ALA A 13 -3.49 64.04 10.43
N GLY A 14 -2.50 64.04 11.35
CA GLY A 14 -2.15 62.90 12.21
C GLY A 14 -2.41 63.23 13.68
N SER A 15 -1.96 62.39 14.63
CA SER A 15 -1.91 62.73 16.06
C SER A 15 -0.94 61.84 16.86
N ARG A 16 -0.64 62.20 18.11
CA ARG A 16 0.33 61.56 19.03
C ARG A 16 -0.33 61.16 20.36
N LYS A 17 0.42 60.37 21.18
CA LYS A 17 0.22 60.03 22.62
C LYS A 17 -0.78 58.86 22.84
N TYR A 18 -0.69 58.01 23.87
CA TYR A 18 -0.29 58.22 25.28
C TYR A 18 0.45 57.02 25.96
N ARG A 19 0.81 57.21 27.23
CA ARG A 19 1.49 56.29 28.19
C ARG A 19 0.55 56.01 29.38
N LYS A 20 0.54 54.78 29.95
CA LYS A 20 0.05 54.47 31.32
C LYS A 20 0.72 53.20 31.90
N LEU A 21 0.51 52.94 33.20
CA LEU A 21 1.26 51.99 34.07
C LEU A 21 0.31 51.05 34.85
N ALA A 22 0.75 49.79 35.06
CA ALA A 22 0.26 48.80 36.06
C ALA A 22 -1.24 48.40 35.99
N SER A 23 -1.76 47.31 36.59
CA SER A 23 -1.25 46.27 37.51
C SER A 23 -2.05 44.95 37.29
N LYS A 24 -1.43 43.80 37.61
CA LYS A 24 -1.99 42.44 37.82
C LYS A 24 -3.52 42.24 37.72
N GLU A 25 -3.94 41.29 36.88
CA GLU A 25 -5.21 40.55 37.03
C GLU A 25 -4.97 39.05 36.85
N SER A 26 -5.58 38.25 37.73
CA SER A 26 -5.71 36.79 37.63
C SER A 26 -7.00 36.46 36.89
N VAL A 27 -6.95 35.52 35.94
CA VAL A 27 -8.12 35.08 35.17
C VAL A 27 -8.39 33.60 35.46
N ASP A 28 -9.63 33.29 35.84
CA ASP A 28 -10.08 31.93 36.15
C ASP A 28 -10.28 31.07 34.89
N ASP A 29 -9.74 29.86 34.90
CA ASP A 29 -9.63 28.97 33.74
C ASP A 29 -10.86 28.04 33.56
N ALA A 30 -12.06 28.55 33.89
CA ALA A 30 -13.30 27.76 33.99
C ALA A 30 -14.39 28.13 32.95
N LEU A 31 -14.00 28.76 31.81
CA LEU A 31 -14.95 29.41 30.89
C LEU A 31 -15.13 28.73 29.51
N PHE A 32 -14.59 27.53 29.27
CA PHE A 32 -14.91 26.74 28.07
C PHE A 32 -15.41 25.35 28.46
N GLY A 33 -16.68 25.07 28.16
CA GLY A 33 -17.43 24.01 28.85
C GLY A 33 -17.70 22.73 28.07
N ARG A 34 -18.21 21.75 28.83
CA ARG A 34 -19.28 20.77 28.49
C ARG A 34 -18.96 19.70 27.43
N ALA A 35 -19.59 18.52 27.45
CA ALA A 35 -20.99 18.22 27.81
C ALA A 35 -21.20 16.81 28.44
N SER A 36 -22.26 16.58 29.23
CA SER A 36 -23.48 15.79 28.87
C SER A 36 -23.29 14.25 28.84
N LYS A 37 -24.13 13.38 29.43
CA LYS A 37 -25.39 13.45 30.23
C LYS A 37 -25.65 12.03 30.79
N ALA A 38 -26.36 11.87 31.92
CA ALA A 38 -27.60 11.06 32.05
C ALA A 38 -27.93 10.64 33.51
N ASN A 39 -29.09 11.11 33.99
CA ASN A 39 -30.09 10.48 34.88
C ASN A 39 -29.65 9.54 36.02
N ARG A 40 -30.11 9.86 37.25
CA ARG A 40 -31.36 9.26 37.76
C ARG A 40 -32.01 10.01 38.92
N ASP A 41 -33.33 9.84 39.00
CA ASP A 41 -34.26 10.46 39.93
C ASP A 41 -34.27 9.83 41.34
N GLY A 42 -35.00 10.45 42.25
CA GLY A 42 -35.91 9.69 43.12
C GLY A 42 -35.69 9.78 44.63
N ASP A 43 -36.17 10.87 45.25
CA ASP A 43 -36.46 10.90 46.69
C ASP A 43 -37.73 10.08 46.99
N ARG A 44 -37.70 9.21 48.02
CA ARG A 44 -38.89 8.71 48.76
C ARG A 44 -38.55 7.84 49.99
N SER A 45 -38.69 8.45 51.15
CA SER A 45 -39.32 7.93 52.38
C SER A 45 -39.44 6.41 52.68
N ARG A 46 -38.92 6.06 53.86
CA ARG A 46 -39.54 5.22 54.93
C ARG A 46 -39.69 3.68 54.81
N GLN A 47 -39.20 3.06 55.88
CA GLN A 47 -39.77 1.94 56.66
C GLN A 47 -39.68 0.48 56.16
N ALA A 48 -39.81 -0.40 57.17
CA ALA A 48 -40.07 -1.84 57.14
C ALA A 48 -38.88 -2.79 56.90
N GLY A 49 -38.27 -3.16 58.03
CA GLY A 49 -37.90 -4.53 58.44
C GLY A 49 -37.54 -5.60 57.41
N ARG A 50 -36.42 -6.27 57.70
CA ARG A 50 -36.30 -7.72 57.46
C ARG A 50 -35.60 -8.42 58.62
N GLU A 51 -36.19 -9.54 58.98
CA GLU A 51 -35.85 -10.42 60.10
C GLU A 51 -35.38 -11.76 59.50
N ILE A 52 -34.55 -12.52 60.25
CA ILE A 52 -34.25 -13.97 60.02
C ILE A 52 -33.36 -14.22 58.77
N VAL A 53 -32.21 -14.91 58.83
CA VAL A 53 -31.97 -16.30 59.32
C VAL A 53 -30.69 -16.43 60.19
N ARG A 54 -30.73 -17.38 61.14
CA ARG A 54 -29.66 -17.90 62.06
C ARG A 54 -28.44 -18.41 61.27
N GLY A 55 -27.21 -18.61 61.77
CA GLY A 55 -26.54 -18.80 63.06
C GLY A 55 -25.10 -19.31 62.73
N THR A 56 -24.15 -19.72 63.58
CA THR A 56 -24.02 -20.02 65.03
C THR A 56 -22.52 -20.03 65.44
N SER A 57 -22.20 -20.06 66.74
CA SER A 57 -20.86 -20.33 67.38
C SER A 57 -19.73 -19.30 67.15
N ASN A 58 -18.84 -18.94 68.09
CA ASN A 58 -18.64 -19.17 69.54
C ASN A 58 -18.04 -17.87 70.15
N GLN A 59 -18.49 -17.34 71.28
CA GLN A 59 -17.99 -17.60 72.66
C GLN A 59 -16.53 -17.16 72.92
N GLU A 60 -16.34 -16.00 73.57
CA GLU A 60 -15.54 -15.75 74.80
C GLU A 60 -15.56 -14.24 75.15
N VAL A 61 -16.31 -13.84 76.17
CA VAL A 61 -15.87 -13.43 77.53
C VAL A 61 -14.91 -12.23 77.57
N ASP A 62 -15.42 -11.08 78.00
CA ASP A 62 -14.59 -10.03 78.63
C ASP A 62 -15.33 -9.40 79.84
N LYS A 63 -14.58 -9.06 80.89
CA LYS A 63 -15.13 -8.75 82.24
C LYS A 63 -15.26 -7.23 82.48
N PRO A 64 -16.32 -6.76 83.18
CA PRO A 64 -16.41 -5.37 83.60
C PRO A 64 -15.64 -5.10 84.90
N VAL A 65 -14.95 -3.96 84.99
CA VAL A 65 -14.38 -3.43 86.25
C VAL A 65 -15.24 -2.27 86.76
N ALA A 66 -15.56 -2.30 88.05
CA ALA A 66 -16.68 -1.57 88.64
C ALA A 66 -16.36 -0.12 89.05
N ALA A 67 -17.40 0.71 89.06
CA ALA A 67 -17.38 2.04 89.66
C ALA A 67 -17.48 1.98 91.19
N ALA A 68 -16.53 2.62 91.90
CA ALA A 68 -16.54 2.73 93.36
C ALA A 68 -17.26 4.00 93.83
N LYS A 69 -18.18 3.86 94.80
CA LYS A 69 -18.94 4.97 95.40
C LYS A 69 -18.12 5.68 96.50
N LYS A 70 -18.28 7.01 96.62
CA LYS A 70 -17.69 7.82 97.69
C LYS A 70 -18.40 7.60 99.04
N LYS A 71 -17.67 7.77 100.15
CA LYS A 71 -18.18 8.01 101.51
C LYS A 71 -17.63 9.36 102.03
N PRO A 72 -18.32 10.04 102.97
CA PRO A 72 -17.94 11.38 103.45
C PRO A 72 -16.73 11.38 104.40
N PRO A 73 -16.10 12.54 104.66
CA PRO A 73 -14.76 12.61 105.23
C PRO A 73 -14.74 12.58 106.77
N VAL A 74 -13.68 11.97 107.32
CA VAL A 74 -13.21 12.19 108.70
C VAL A 74 -11.75 12.65 108.58
N ALA A 75 -11.41 13.74 109.27
CA ALA A 75 -10.12 14.41 109.07
C ALA A 75 -8.99 13.75 109.88
N ILE A 76 -8.11 13.00 109.21
CA ILE A 76 -6.70 12.78 109.60
C ILE A 76 -5.84 12.80 108.32
N ALA A 77 -4.78 13.61 108.33
CA ALA A 77 -3.68 13.76 107.36
C ALA A 77 -3.76 13.01 106.00
N THR A 78 -4.15 13.74 104.93
CA THR A 78 -4.01 13.26 103.55
C THR A 78 -2.53 13.26 103.12
N VAL A 79 -1.90 12.09 103.04
CA VAL A 79 -0.54 11.94 102.49
C VAL A 79 -0.58 12.14 100.98
N LEU A 80 -0.07 13.29 100.49
CA LEU A 80 0.04 13.52 99.05
C LEU A 80 1.16 12.63 98.46
N PRO A 81 0.91 11.90 97.36
CA PRO A 81 1.96 11.13 96.70
C PRO A 81 3.01 12.05 96.05
N PRO A 82 4.28 11.61 95.93
CA PRO A 82 5.37 12.46 95.45
C PRO A 82 5.15 12.98 94.01
N SER A 83 4.43 12.23 93.18
CA SER A 83 4.00 12.67 91.84
C SER A 83 3.00 13.83 91.89
N GLU A 84 2.14 13.89 92.89
CA GLU A 84 1.16 14.96 93.08
C GLU A 84 1.76 16.17 93.78
N ILE A 85 2.73 15.97 94.68
CA ILE A 85 3.60 17.03 95.20
C ILE A 85 4.42 17.66 94.06
N ALA A 86 4.99 16.85 93.16
CA ALA A 86 5.69 17.32 91.98
C ALA A 86 4.75 18.04 91.01
N ARG A 87 3.54 17.52 90.79
CA ARG A 87 2.49 18.18 89.99
C ARG A 87 2.18 19.56 90.57
N ILE A 88 1.84 19.65 91.86
CA ILE A 88 1.54 20.91 92.56
C ILE A 88 2.72 21.88 92.42
N ARG A 89 3.94 21.47 92.76
CA ARG A 89 5.16 22.31 92.61
C ARG A 89 5.38 22.80 91.17
N SER A 90 5.09 21.96 90.17
CA SER A 90 5.21 22.36 88.76
C SER A 90 4.09 23.30 88.31
N THR A 91 2.86 23.15 88.82
CA THR A 91 1.72 24.04 88.53
C THR A 91 1.76 25.36 89.30
N THR A 92 2.41 25.41 90.47
CA THR A 92 2.61 26.65 91.25
C THR A 92 3.82 27.45 90.78
N ARG A 93 4.66 26.91 89.90
CA ARG A 93 5.75 27.67 89.27
C ARG A 93 5.13 28.65 88.28
N ILE A 94 5.30 29.95 88.54
CA ILE A 94 4.92 31.01 87.61
C ILE A 94 5.80 30.84 86.35
N LEU A 95 5.20 30.34 85.28
CA LEU A 95 5.87 30.19 83.99
C LEU A 95 5.96 31.57 83.34
N THR A 96 7.16 31.96 82.91
CA THR A 96 7.35 33.03 81.94
C THR A 96 6.77 32.61 80.59
N ASP A 97 6.46 33.56 79.71
CA ASP A 97 5.90 33.22 78.40
C ASP A 97 6.88 32.41 77.54
N SER A 98 8.20 32.60 77.72
CA SER A 98 9.25 31.74 77.15
C SER A 98 9.15 30.27 77.59
N ASP A 99 8.84 30.01 78.87
CA ASP A 99 8.69 28.65 79.41
C ASP A 99 7.39 28.00 78.88
N ARG A 100 6.35 28.80 78.61
CA ARG A 100 5.10 28.34 77.98
C ARG A 100 5.32 27.96 76.52
N GLU A 101 6.03 28.78 75.76
CA GLU A 101 6.39 28.51 74.36
C GLU A 101 7.27 27.25 74.26
N ALA A 102 8.26 27.08 75.13
CA ALA A 102 9.11 25.89 75.16
C ALA A 102 8.33 24.59 75.50
N ILE A 103 7.29 24.68 76.33
CA ILE A 103 6.40 23.54 76.64
C ILE A 103 5.42 23.28 75.48
N ALA A 104 4.95 24.32 74.80
CA ALA A 104 4.12 24.19 73.60
C ALA A 104 4.90 23.53 72.45
N ALA A 105 6.11 24.01 72.16
CA ALA A 105 7.00 23.47 71.15
C ALA A 105 7.31 21.98 71.37
N LYS A 106 7.64 21.57 72.61
CA LYS A 106 7.87 20.14 72.92
C LYS A 106 6.63 19.27 72.72
N LYS A 107 5.44 19.78 73.07
CA LYS A 107 4.18 19.08 72.80
C LYS A 107 3.88 19.00 71.30
N GLU A 108 4.24 20.03 70.54
CA GLU A 108 4.11 20.04 69.09
C GLU A 108 5.07 19.03 68.46
N GLU A 109 6.36 19.02 68.83
CA GLU A 109 7.35 18.01 68.41
C GLU A 109 6.89 16.56 68.65
N ASP A 110 6.37 16.25 69.85
CA ASP A 110 5.89 14.89 70.16
C ASP A 110 4.61 14.53 69.40
N MET A 111 3.72 15.50 69.18
CA MET A 111 2.54 15.31 68.32
C MET A 111 2.92 15.17 66.83
N GLU A 112 3.98 15.85 66.37
CA GLU A 112 4.54 15.69 65.03
C GLU A 112 5.19 14.33 64.84
N ARG A 113 5.98 13.83 65.81
CA ARG A 113 6.53 12.47 65.78
C ARG A 113 5.43 11.41 65.68
N LEU A 114 4.36 11.55 66.48
CA LEU A 114 3.19 10.67 66.40
C LEU A 114 2.47 10.78 65.04
N ARG A 115 2.35 12.00 64.49
CA ARG A 115 1.80 12.24 63.13
C ARG A 115 2.68 11.64 62.02
N ILE A 116 4.01 11.69 62.15
CA ILE A 116 4.95 11.10 61.18
C ILE A 116 4.79 9.57 61.16
N HIS A 117 4.77 8.90 62.32
CA HIS A 117 4.51 7.46 62.38
C HIS A 117 3.11 7.07 61.89
N ALA A 118 2.09 7.90 62.11
CA ALA A 118 0.76 7.69 61.54
C ALA A 118 0.73 7.88 60.01
N ARG A 119 1.43 8.90 59.47
CA ARG A 119 1.56 9.14 58.02
C ARG A 119 2.32 8.01 57.33
N ALA A 120 3.45 7.57 57.87
CA ALA A 120 4.24 6.47 57.32
C ALA A 120 3.43 5.16 57.26
N ARG A 121 2.69 4.82 58.33
CA ARG A 121 1.76 3.67 58.31
C ARG A 121 0.65 3.83 57.27
N LYS A 122 0.08 5.03 57.12
CA LYS A 122 -0.94 5.31 56.10
C LYS A 122 -0.39 5.18 54.67
N GLN A 123 0.83 5.67 54.41
CA GLN A 123 1.50 5.56 53.12
C GLN A 123 1.79 4.11 52.77
N HIS A 124 2.43 3.35 53.67
CA HIS A 124 2.72 1.93 53.45
C HIS A 124 1.45 1.07 53.29
N MET A 125 0.35 1.40 53.99
CA MET A 125 -0.95 0.74 53.74
C MET A 125 -1.57 1.13 52.38
N MET A 126 -1.32 2.36 51.90
CA MET A 126 -1.79 2.83 50.59
C MET A 126 -0.97 2.22 49.43
N GLU A 127 0.34 2.06 49.62
CA GLU A 127 1.24 1.32 48.71
C GLU A 127 0.80 -0.15 48.61
N ARG A 128 0.65 -0.85 49.74
CA ARG A 128 0.13 -2.23 49.73
C ARG A 128 -1.28 -2.36 49.14
N ALA A 129 -2.14 -1.36 49.30
CA ALA A 129 -3.45 -1.36 48.66
C ALA A 129 -3.35 -1.18 47.13
N ALA A 130 -2.41 -0.37 46.64
CA ALA A 130 -2.12 -0.23 45.21
C ALA A 130 -1.47 -1.50 44.61
N GLU A 131 -0.55 -2.14 45.34
CA GLU A 131 0.02 -3.45 44.98
C GLU A 131 -1.05 -4.54 44.95
N ALA A 132 -1.95 -4.58 45.95
CA ALA A 132 -3.07 -5.52 45.97
C ALA A 132 -4.07 -5.28 44.82
N ALA A 133 -4.33 -4.01 44.47
CA ALA A 133 -5.22 -3.66 43.36
C ALA A 133 -4.62 -4.01 41.99
N THR A 134 -3.30 -3.84 41.80
CA THR A 134 -2.61 -4.22 40.56
C THR A 134 -2.37 -5.73 40.44
N ARG A 135 -2.30 -6.45 41.57
CA ARG A 135 -2.16 -7.91 41.63
C ARG A 135 -3.50 -8.66 41.66
N ALA A 136 -4.63 -7.96 41.73
CA ALA A 136 -5.95 -8.57 41.68
C ALA A 136 -6.12 -9.32 40.33
N PRO A 137 -6.64 -10.57 40.34
CA PRO A 137 -6.87 -11.30 39.10
C PRO A 137 -7.94 -10.59 38.27
N LYS A 138 -7.66 -10.43 36.98
CA LYS A 138 -8.60 -9.82 36.01
C LYS A 138 -9.86 -10.66 35.89
N SER A 139 -11.00 -10.00 35.71
CA SER A 139 -12.30 -10.66 35.51
C SER A 139 -12.29 -11.54 34.26
N GLU A 140 -13.07 -12.63 34.24
CA GLU A 140 -13.19 -13.51 33.06
C GLU A 140 -13.60 -12.73 31.80
N ILE A 141 -14.47 -11.73 31.95
CA ILE A 141 -14.89 -10.82 30.87
C ILE A 141 -13.70 -9.99 30.36
N GLU A 142 -12.84 -9.50 31.26
CA GLU A 142 -11.64 -8.75 30.88
C GLU A 142 -10.61 -9.65 30.20
N GLN A 143 -10.46 -10.90 30.64
CA GLN A 143 -9.59 -11.88 30.00
C GLN A 143 -10.07 -12.23 28.57
N ILE A 144 -11.39 -12.36 28.35
CA ILE A 144 -11.96 -12.54 27.01
C ILE A 144 -11.68 -11.32 26.13
N PHE A 145 -11.95 -10.10 26.61
CA PHE A 145 -11.61 -8.88 25.85
C PHE A 145 -10.12 -8.73 25.60
N GLU A 146 -9.24 -9.14 26.53
CA GLU A 146 -7.80 -9.13 26.30
C GLU A 146 -7.38 -10.15 25.25
N ALA A 147 -7.94 -11.36 25.26
CA ALA A 147 -7.70 -12.39 24.24
C ALA A 147 -8.18 -11.95 22.85
N GLU A 148 -9.36 -11.33 22.75
CA GLU A 148 -9.87 -10.72 21.51
C GLU A 148 -8.97 -9.58 21.02
N ASN A 149 -8.58 -8.66 21.91
CA ASN A 149 -7.66 -7.57 21.59
C ASN A 149 -6.28 -8.10 21.16
N GLU A 150 -5.78 -9.17 21.77
CA GLU A 150 -4.56 -9.84 21.34
C GLU A 150 -4.70 -10.50 19.98
N ALA A 151 -5.83 -11.16 19.70
CA ALA A 151 -6.10 -11.74 18.39
C ALA A 151 -6.17 -10.65 17.31
N ILE A 152 -6.78 -9.50 17.61
CA ILE A 152 -6.80 -8.32 16.74
C ILE A 152 -5.39 -7.76 16.54
N ARG A 153 -4.57 -7.62 17.59
CA ARG A 153 -3.16 -7.19 17.49
C ARG A 153 -2.31 -8.16 16.67
N LYS A 154 -2.45 -9.48 16.88
CA LYS A 154 -1.76 -10.53 16.12
C LYS A 154 -2.16 -10.49 14.64
N ARG A 155 -3.47 -10.36 14.34
CA ARG A 155 -3.98 -10.20 12.96
C ARG A 155 -3.48 -8.90 12.31
N ALA A 156 -3.45 -7.79 13.04
CA ALA A 156 -2.92 -6.52 12.55
C ALA A 156 -1.41 -6.57 12.31
N ALA A 157 -0.65 -7.32 13.12
CA ALA A 157 0.76 -7.58 12.89
C ALA A 157 0.97 -8.41 11.61
N MET A 158 0.25 -9.54 11.45
CA MET A 158 0.31 -10.33 10.21
C MET A 158 -0.07 -9.52 8.96
N LEU A 159 -1.09 -8.64 9.05
CA LEU A 159 -1.48 -7.79 7.92
C LEU A 159 -0.41 -6.73 7.57
N LYS A 160 0.32 -6.21 8.56
CA LYS A 160 1.50 -5.34 8.32
C LYS A 160 2.62 -6.12 7.66
N ASP A 161 2.87 -7.34 8.13
CA ASP A 161 3.94 -8.19 7.61
C ASP A 161 3.68 -8.59 6.15
N GLN A 162 2.44 -8.94 5.83
CA GLN A 162 1.98 -9.20 4.46
C GLN A 162 1.93 -7.95 3.57
N ALA A 163 1.95 -6.75 4.16
CA ALA A 163 2.01 -5.50 3.41
C ALA A 163 3.43 -5.11 2.98
N HIS A 164 4.48 -5.79 3.46
CA HIS A 164 5.85 -5.60 2.96
C HIS A 164 6.00 -6.16 1.53
N ASP A 165 6.68 -5.43 0.65
CA ASP A 165 6.79 -5.78 -0.77
C ASP A 165 7.64 -7.02 -1.02
N SER A 166 8.62 -7.32 -0.17
CA SER A 166 9.37 -8.58 -0.16
C SER A 166 8.46 -9.79 0.08
N VAL A 167 7.51 -9.69 1.02
CA VAL A 167 6.52 -10.74 1.31
C VAL A 167 5.50 -10.86 0.17
N LYS A 168 5.06 -9.74 -0.44
CA LYS A 168 4.23 -9.80 -1.65
C LYS A 168 4.94 -10.51 -2.80
N LEU A 169 6.23 -10.23 -3.03
CA LEU A 169 7.04 -10.91 -4.03
C LEU A 169 7.10 -12.42 -3.76
N MET A 170 7.41 -12.81 -2.52
CA MET A 170 7.40 -14.21 -2.09
C MET A 170 6.04 -14.89 -2.36
N LYS A 171 4.92 -14.26 -2.02
CA LYS A 171 3.58 -14.77 -2.35
C LYS A 171 3.32 -14.90 -3.84
N THR A 172 3.84 -14.01 -4.69
CA THR A 172 3.73 -14.20 -6.15
C THR A 172 4.56 -15.37 -6.68
N LEU A 173 5.73 -15.66 -6.07
CA LEU A 173 6.53 -16.84 -6.38
C LEU A 173 5.84 -18.13 -5.89
N GLY A 174 5.27 -18.12 -4.69
CA GLY A 174 4.49 -19.24 -4.15
C GLY A 174 3.26 -19.57 -5.00
N ALA A 175 2.48 -18.54 -5.39
CA ALA A 175 1.34 -18.72 -6.29
C ALA A 175 1.75 -19.24 -7.68
N ARG A 176 2.90 -18.80 -8.23
CA ARG A 176 3.47 -19.35 -9.47
C ARG A 176 3.84 -20.82 -9.31
N ALA A 177 4.50 -21.19 -8.21
CA ALA A 177 4.89 -22.56 -7.92
C ALA A 177 3.66 -23.48 -7.83
N ALA A 178 2.63 -23.08 -7.09
CA ALA A 178 1.36 -23.81 -7.00
C ALA A 178 0.63 -23.92 -8.35
N ALA A 179 0.72 -22.89 -9.22
CA ALA A 179 0.15 -22.98 -10.57
C ALA A 179 0.90 -23.99 -11.46
N PHE A 180 2.22 -24.13 -11.30
CA PHE A 180 3.01 -25.10 -12.04
C PHE A 180 2.78 -26.55 -11.55
N THR A 181 2.56 -26.77 -10.25
CA THR A 181 2.24 -28.11 -9.73
C THR A 181 0.89 -28.61 -10.22
N ILE A 182 -0.14 -27.76 -10.14
CA ILE A 182 -1.46 -28.05 -10.70
C ILE A 182 -1.37 -28.32 -12.20
N ARG A 183 -0.51 -27.60 -12.93
CA ARG A 183 -0.28 -27.84 -14.36
C ARG A 183 0.36 -29.20 -14.65
N ASP A 184 1.36 -29.61 -13.88
CA ASP A 184 1.98 -30.93 -14.02
C ASP A 184 0.99 -32.07 -13.72
N GLU A 185 0.16 -31.91 -12.69
CA GLU A 185 -0.93 -32.85 -12.38
C GLU A 185 -1.98 -32.91 -13.51
N GLN A 186 -2.34 -31.76 -14.09
CA GLN A 186 -3.22 -31.70 -15.25
C GLN A 186 -2.63 -32.41 -16.47
N ILE A 187 -1.33 -32.26 -16.73
CA ILE A 187 -0.64 -32.94 -17.84
C ILE A 187 -0.63 -34.46 -17.61
N LYS A 188 -0.31 -34.93 -16.41
CA LYS A 188 -0.36 -36.36 -16.05
C LYS A 188 -1.78 -36.92 -16.24
N ARG A 189 -2.79 -36.28 -15.66
CA ARG A 189 -4.20 -36.67 -15.83
C ARG A 189 -4.65 -36.66 -17.29
N LYS A 190 -4.15 -35.72 -18.11
CA LYS A 190 -4.45 -35.70 -19.55
C LYS A 190 -3.88 -36.92 -20.26
N HIS A 191 -2.64 -37.32 -19.97
CA HIS A 191 -2.08 -38.55 -20.53
C HIS A 191 -2.80 -39.81 -20.06
N GLU A 192 -3.16 -39.91 -18.77
CA GLU A 192 -3.98 -41.02 -18.25
C GLU A 192 -5.33 -41.13 -18.99
N LEU A 193 -5.97 -39.99 -19.28
CA LEU A 193 -7.21 -39.95 -20.07
C LEU A 193 -6.99 -40.34 -21.53
N GLU A 194 -5.92 -39.86 -22.18
CA GLU A 194 -5.56 -40.24 -23.56
C GLU A 194 -5.28 -41.76 -23.69
N GLU A 195 -4.60 -42.36 -22.71
CA GLU A 195 -4.38 -43.80 -22.64
C GLU A 195 -5.70 -44.57 -22.50
N VAL A 196 -6.59 -44.13 -21.61
CA VAL A 196 -7.91 -44.74 -21.41
C VAL A 196 -8.79 -44.59 -22.67
N GLU A 197 -8.77 -43.43 -23.34
CA GLU A 197 -9.46 -43.20 -24.60
C GLU A 197 -8.91 -44.11 -25.72
N SER A 198 -7.58 -44.24 -25.85
CA SER A 198 -6.95 -45.18 -26.82
C SER A 198 -7.40 -46.62 -26.57
N MET A 199 -7.35 -47.10 -25.32
CA MET A 199 -7.81 -48.45 -24.96
C MET A 199 -9.31 -48.66 -25.19
N GLN A 200 -10.13 -47.59 -25.15
CA GLN A 200 -11.55 -47.66 -25.51
C GLN A 200 -11.75 -47.69 -27.04
N HIS A 201 -11.00 -46.88 -27.79
CA HIS A 201 -11.03 -46.88 -29.25
C HIS A 201 -10.56 -48.22 -29.84
N GLU A 202 -9.51 -48.83 -29.28
CA GLU A 202 -9.06 -50.18 -29.67
C GLU A 202 -10.15 -51.23 -29.45
N LYS A 203 -10.82 -51.22 -28.27
CA LYS A 203 -11.96 -52.13 -28.00
C LYS A 203 -13.11 -51.90 -28.98
N LEU A 204 -13.42 -50.65 -29.30
CA LEU A 204 -14.47 -50.32 -30.28
C LEU A 204 -14.10 -50.82 -31.68
N ASN A 205 -12.84 -50.66 -32.11
CA ASN A 205 -12.34 -51.15 -33.39
C ASN A 205 -12.48 -52.69 -33.47
N VAL A 206 -12.07 -53.42 -32.43
CA VAL A 206 -12.26 -54.88 -32.36
C VAL A 206 -13.75 -55.26 -32.44
N MET A 207 -14.64 -54.55 -31.75
CA MET A 207 -16.08 -54.81 -31.83
C MET A 207 -16.66 -54.55 -33.24
N MET A 208 -16.22 -53.48 -33.92
CA MET A 208 -16.60 -53.21 -35.31
C MET A 208 -16.04 -54.25 -36.30
N GLU A 209 -14.83 -54.74 -36.07
CA GLU A 209 -14.24 -55.83 -36.87
C GLU A 209 -14.98 -57.15 -36.67
N LEU A 210 -15.41 -57.46 -35.44
CA LEU A 210 -16.24 -58.64 -35.15
C LEU A 210 -17.58 -58.56 -35.89
N ASP A 211 -18.32 -57.45 -35.79
CA ASP A 211 -19.59 -57.30 -36.51
C ASP A 211 -19.41 -57.35 -38.04
N ARG A 212 -18.33 -56.74 -38.57
CA ARG A 212 -17.96 -56.86 -39.99
C ARG A 212 -17.70 -58.31 -40.40
N LEU A 213 -16.99 -59.08 -39.59
CA LEU A 213 -16.70 -60.50 -39.84
C LEU A 213 -17.95 -61.38 -39.71
N GLU A 214 -18.83 -61.11 -38.76
CA GLU A 214 -20.14 -61.78 -38.67
C GLU A 214 -21.04 -61.45 -39.86
N GLY A 215 -21.09 -60.19 -40.29
CA GLY A 215 -21.80 -59.77 -41.50
C GLY A 215 -21.28 -60.48 -42.75
N LEU A 216 -19.97 -60.68 -42.86
CA LEU A 216 -19.36 -61.43 -43.97
C LEU A 216 -19.68 -62.93 -43.89
N LYS A 217 -19.59 -63.56 -42.71
CA LYS A 217 -20.01 -64.96 -42.50
C LYS A 217 -21.48 -65.19 -42.87
N ARG A 218 -22.39 -64.30 -42.46
CA ARG A 218 -23.82 -64.37 -42.84
C ARG A 218 -24.02 -64.31 -44.36
N GLN A 219 -23.18 -63.54 -45.08
CA GLN A 219 -23.22 -63.50 -46.55
C GLN A 219 -22.65 -64.78 -47.18
N GLU A 220 -21.58 -65.35 -46.60
CA GLU A 220 -21.01 -66.64 -47.02
C GLU A 220 -22.01 -67.79 -46.82
N GLU A 221 -22.67 -67.86 -45.66
CA GLU A 221 -23.75 -68.83 -45.37
C GLU A 221 -24.87 -68.75 -46.41
N VAL A 222 -25.38 -67.54 -46.70
CA VAL A 222 -26.40 -67.32 -47.73
C VAL A 222 -25.90 -67.67 -49.15
N ALA A 223 -24.60 -67.51 -49.43
CA ALA A 223 -24.00 -67.87 -50.71
C ALA A 223 -23.83 -69.40 -50.87
N GLU A 224 -23.43 -70.09 -49.79
CA GLU A 224 -23.34 -71.55 -49.74
C GLU A 224 -24.73 -72.20 -49.77
N ASP A 225 -25.74 -71.67 -49.08
CA ASP A 225 -27.13 -72.11 -49.22
C ASP A 225 -27.63 -72.02 -50.68
N LYS A 226 -27.35 -70.91 -51.35
CA LYS A 226 -27.65 -70.73 -52.79
C LYS A 226 -26.85 -71.71 -53.67
N ARG A 227 -25.62 -72.06 -53.27
CA ARG A 227 -24.78 -73.06 -53.97
C ARG A 227 -25.34 -74.48 -53.77
N LEU A 228 -25.72 -74.85 -52.56
CA LEU A 228 -26.35 -76.14 -52.23
C LEU A 228 -27.67 -76.32 -52.98
N LYS A 229 -28.53 -75.29 -53.01
CA LYS A 229 -29.76 -75.27 -53.83
C LYS A 229 -29.45 -75.51 -55.30
N ARG A 230 -28.54 -74.75 -55.91
CA ARG A 230 -28.10 -74.98 -57.31
C ARG A 230 -27.57 -76.39 -57.57
N ILE A 231 -26.86 -77.01 -56.61
CA ILE A 231 -26.37 -78.39 -56.73
C ILE A 231 -27.53 -79.38 -56.66
N HIS A 232 -28.52 -79.16 -55.80
CA HIS A 232 -29.73 -79.97 -55.70
C HIS A 232 -30.60 -79.85 -56.96
N ASP A 233 -30.89 -78.63 -57.41
CA ASP A 233 -31.63 -78.34 -58.64
C ASP A 233 -30.96 -79.01 -59.86
N ARG A 234 -29.62 -78.96 -59.93
CA ARG A 234 -28.85 -79.64 -60.99
C ARG A 234 -29.04 -81.17 -60.95
N LYS A 235 -29.01 -81.79 -59.76
CA LYS A 235 -29.26 -83.24 -59.63
C LYS A 235 -30.67 -83.62 -60.08
N VAL A 236 -31.69 -82.86 -59.69
CA VAL A 236 -33.07 -83.09 -60.12
C VAL A 236 -33.19 -82.97 -61.65
N LEU A 237 -32.50 -82.02 -62.27
CA LEU A 237 -32.45 -81.90 -63.74
C LEU A 237 -31.67 -83.06 -64.40
N GLU A 238 -30.57 -83.52 -63.80
CA GLU A 238 -29.81 -84.70 -64.26
C GLU A 238 -30.69 -85.96 -64.22
N GLU A 239 -31.46 -86.16 -63.14
CA GLU A 239 -32.45 -87.23 -62.97
C GLU A 239 -33.58 -87.14 -64.01
N GLN A 240 -34.20 -85.97 -64.19
CA GLN A 240 -35.23 -85.75 -65.21
C GLN A 240 -34.72 -85.97 -66.65
N ILE A 241 -33.47 -85.61 -66.94
CA ILE A 241 -32.85 -85.87 -68.24
C ILE A 241 -32.61 -87.38 -68.42
N HIS A 242 -32.23 -88.10 -67.36
CA HIS A 242 -32.10 -89.55 -67.41
C HIS A 242 -33.45 -90.24 -67.63
N GLU A 243 -34.48 -89.88 -66.87
CA GLU A 243 -35.85 -90.39 -67.05
C GLU A 243 -36.37 -90.13 -68.46
N ARG A 244 -36.20 -88.91 -69.00
CA ARG A 244 -36.59 -88.59 -70.39
C ARG A 244 -35.80 -89.37 -71.43
N ARG A 245 -34.51 -89.68 -71.19
CA ARG A 245 -33.73 -90.56 -72.08
C ARG A 245 -34.28 -91.98 -72.06
N VAL A 246 -34.53 -92.55 -70.88
CA VAL A 246 -35.10 -93.89 -70.73
C VAL A 246 -36.50 -93.97 -71.37
N ALA A 247 -37.35 -92.96 -71.14
CA ALA A 247 -38.67 -92.87 -71.80
C ALA A 247 -38.54 -92.80 -73.33
N LYS A 248 -37.64 -91.96 -73.86
CA LYS A 248 -37.38 -91.88 -75.30
C LYS A 248 -36.80 -93.18 -75.88
N GLU A 249 -35.96 -93.89 -75.15
CA GLU A 249 -35.45 -95.21 -75.56
C GLU A 249 -36.58 -96.27 -75.58
N LEU A 250 -37.56 -96.18 -74.67
CA LEU A 250 -38.75 -97.03 -74.67
C LEU A 250 -39.69 -96.68 -75.83
N GLU A 251 -39.90 -95.39 -76.11
CA GLU A 251 -40.63 -94.92 -77.30
C GLU A 251 -39.95 -95.35 -78.59
N GLN A 252 -38.63 -95.24 -78.69
CA GLN A 252 -37.87 -95.73 -79.85
C GLN A 252 -38.04 -97.24 -80.03
N LYS A 253 -37.97 -98.04 -78.95
CA LYS A 253 -38.24 -99.49 -78.99
C LYS A 253 -39.70 -99.82 -79.31
N ALA A 254 -40.65 -98.92 -79.07
CA ALA A 254 -42.04 -99.07 -79.49
C ALA A 254 -42.18 -98.75 -80.99
N ILE A 255 -41.58 -97.65 -81.46
CA ILE A 255 -41.53 -97.27 -82.88
C ILE A 255 -40.79 -98.33 -83.71
N GLU A 256 -39.73 -98.96 -83.19
CA GLU A 256 -39.04 -100.08 -83.86
C GLU A 256 -39.99 -101.27 -84.07
N LYS A 257 -40.78 -101.64 -83.06
CA LYS A 257 -41.81 -102.70 -83.19
C LYS A 257 -42.93 -102.32 -84.15
N GLU A 258 -43.43 -101.07 -84.09
CA GLU A 258 -44.42 -100.56 -85.03
C GLU A 258 -43.87 -100.48 -86.46
N ALA A 259 -42.57 -100.19 -86.62
CA ALA A 259 -41.88 -100.16 -87.90
C ALA A 259 -41.66 -101.57 -88.45
N ASP A 260 -41.35 -102.57 -87.62
CA ASP A 260 -41.31 -103.98 -88.02
C ASP A 260 -42.71 -104.45 -88.47
N GLU A 261 -43.77 -104.16 -87.70
CA GLU A 261 -45.15 -104.42 -88.11
C GLU A 261 -45.53 -103.66 -89.40
N MET A 262 -45.04 -102.43 -89.58
CA MET A 262 -45.26 -101.65 -90.79
C MET A 262 -44.50 -102.23 -91.98
N LEU A 263 -43.28 -102.75 -91.78
CA LEU A 263 -42.51 -103.44 -92.82
C LEU A 263 -43.20 -104.74 -93.25
N GLU A 264 -43.84 -105.46 -92.33
CA GLU A 264 -44.71 -106.60 -92.68
C GLU A 264 -45.93 -106.15 -93.50
N LYS A 265 -46.60 -105.07 -93.11
CA LYS A 265 -47.72 -104.46 -93.87
C LYS A 265 -47.27 -103.94 -95.24
N ILE A 266 -46.08 -103.34 -95.35
CA ILE A 266 -45.48 -102.87 -96.62
C ILE A 266 -45.12 -104.06 -97.52
N ARG A 267 -44.59 -105.16 -96.99
CA ARG A 267 -44.36 -106.39 -97.76
C ARG A 267 -45.64 -107.00 -98.30
N GLN A 268 -46.77 -106.82 -97.59
CA GLN A 268 -48.10 -107.20 -98.10
C GLN A 268 -48.55 -106.21 -99.19
N ALA A 269 -48.47 -104.89 -98.93
CA ALA A 269 -48.87 -103.86 -99.89
C ALA A 269 -48.04 -103.85 -101.19
N GLN A 270 -46.73 -104.11 -101.15
CA GLN A 270 -45.88 -104.21 -102.34
C GLN A 270 -46.33 -105.34 -103.27
N ARG A 271 -46.80 -106.48 -102.73
CA ARG A 271 -47.39 -107.58 -103.52
C ARG A 271 -48.72 -107.20 -104.20
N ASP A 272 -49.37 -106.15 -103.72
CA ASP A 272 -50.59 -105.59 -104.30
C ASP A 272 -50.32 -104.38 -105.22
N ASP A 273 -49.31 -103.56 -104.95
CA ASP A 273 -48.94 -102.42 -105.79
C ASP A 273 -48.09 -102.83 -107.02
N GLU A 274 -47.37 -103.96 -106.98
CA GLU A 274 -46.87 -104.65 -108.19
C GLU A 274 -48.00 -105.07 -109.15
N ARG A 275 -49.25 -105.08 -108.69
CA ARG A 275 -50.44 -105.25 -109.55
C ARG A 275 -50.93 -103.92 -110.13
N LYS A 276 -50.77 -102.80 -109.42
CA LYS A 276 -51.32 -101.47 -109.78
C LYS A 276 -50.37 -100.56 -110.55
N GLU A 277 -49.05 -100.62 -110.35
CA GLU A 277 -48.11 -99.79 -111.14
C GLU A 277 -48.14 -100.16 -112.63
N LYS A 278 -48.51 -101.41 -112.94
CA LYS A 278 -48.87 -101.88 -114.28
C LYS A 278 -50.06 -101.14 -114.92
N GLU A 279 -50.79 -100.30 -114.18
CA GLU A 279 -51.99 -99.56 -114.62
C GLU A 279 -51.80 -98.02 -114.67
N LYS A 280 -50.65 -97.49 -114.18
CA LYS A 280 -50.42 -96.05 -114.00
C LYS A 280 -49.45 -95.41 -114.97
N PHE A 281 -48.45 -96.16 -115.44
CA PHE A 281 -47.46 -95.71 -116.43
C PHE A 281 -48.11 -95.01 -117.64
N ASP A 282 -49.31 -95.47 -118.03
CA ASP A 282 -50.06 -95.02 -119.20
C ASP A 282 -50.61 -93.57 -119.14
N ARG A 283 -50.40 -92.78 -118.07
CA ARG A 283 -51.12 -91.50 -117.85
C ARG A 283 -50.32 -90.18 -117.78
N ALA A 284 -49.12 -90.11 -117.22
CA ALA A 284 -48.59 -88.84 -116.65
C ALA A 284 -47.88 -87.84 -117.59
N GLN A 285 -47.55 -88.22 -118.83
CA GLN A 285 -46.56 -87.54 -119.70
C GLN A 285 -46.97 -86.18 -120.34
N ARG A 286 -47.77 -85.31 -119.68
CA ARG A 286 -48.71 -84.43 -120.44
C ARG A 286 -48.79 -82.91 -120.12
N SER A 287 -48.07 -82.34 -119.14
CA SER A 287 -48.12 -80.86 -118.89
C SER A 287 -47.07 -80.34 -117.89
N MET A 288 -46.29 -79.27 -118.20
CA MET A 288 -45.44 -78.57 -117.19
C MET A 288 -44.93 -77.12 -117.49
N GLU A 289 -45.37 -76.38 -118.52
CA GLU A 289 -44.47 -75.39 -119.17
C GLU A 289 -44.64 -73.85 -118.90
N GLU A 290 -45.51 -73.34 -118.00
CA GLU A 290 -46.11 -71.98 -118.18
C GLU A 290 -45.66 -70.74 -117.32
N ILE A 291 -44.93 -70.83 -116.19
CA ILE A 291 -45.12 -69.86 -115.05
C ILE A 291 -44.22 -68.59 -114.90
N LYS A 292 -43.07 -68.42 -115.57
CA LYS A 292 -41.92 -67.65 -115.01
C LYS A 292 -41.77 -66.15 -115.42
N ARG A 293 -42.68 -65.20 -115.06
CA ARG A 293 -42.60 -63.78 -115.57
C ARG A 293 -43.24 -62.64 -114.69
N PHE A 294 -42.62 -62.04 -113.64
CA PHE A 294 -43.28 -60.88 -112.93
C PHE A 294 -42.52 -59.82 -112.01
N ASN A 295 -41.21 -59.86 -111.64
CA ASN A 295 -40.81 -59.45 -110.24
C ASN A 295 -39.89 -58.22 -109.88
N GLU A 296 -39.64 -57.15 -110.68
CA GLU A 296 -38.39 -56.32 -110.51
C GLU A 296 -38.40 -54.81 -110.03
N ASN A 297 -39.52 -54.10 -109.79
CA ASN A 297 -39.55 -52.60 -109.91
C ASN A 297 -39.43 -51.62 -108.67
N ALA A 298 -39.04 -51.98 -107.43
CA ALA A 298 -39.56 -51.27 -106.22
C ALA A 298 -38.71 -50.29 -105.32
N MET A 299 -37.43 -49.94 -105.55
CA MET A 299 -36.47 -49.69 -104.42
C MET A 299 -35.92 -48.25 -104.01
N THR A 300 -36.27 -47.09 -104.59
CA THR A 300 -35.31 -45.92 -104.64
C THR A 300 -35.45 -44.64 -103.76
N ARG A 301 -36.35 -44.49 -102.76
CA ARG A 301 -36.86 -43.13 -102.33
C ARG A 301 -36.44 -42.44 -100.98
N LYS A 302 -35.38 -42.82 -100.23
CA LYS A 302 -35.40 -42.64 -98.74
C LYS A 302 -34.34 -41.78 -97.96
N ALA A 303 -33.62 -40.79 -98.52
CA ALA A 303 -32.29 -40.39 -97.96
C ALA A 303 -31.99 -38.98 -97.34
N GLU A 304 -32.84 -37.94 -97.37
CA GLU A 304 -32.32 -36.53 -97.33
C GLU A 304 -32.38 -35.69 -96.01
N GLN A 305 -33.00 -36.12 -94.90
CA GLN A 305 -33.51 -35.18 -93.87
C GLN A 305 -32.58 -34.75 -92.69
N ALA A 306 -31.31 -35.19 -92.59
CA ALA A 306 -30.61 -35.27 -91.29
C ALA A 306 -29.70 -34.08 -90.83
N ARG A 307 -29.74 -32.88 -91.42
CA ARG A 307 -28.61 -31.90 -91.33
C ARG A 307 -28.74 -30.63 -90.46
N GLN A 308 -29.84 -30.36 -89.75
CA GLN A 308 -30.17 -28.99 -89.27
C GLN A 308 -29.94 -28.65 -87.77
N LEU A 309 -29.54 -29.58 -86.89
CA LEU A 309 -29.68 -29.42 -85.42
C LEU A 309 -28.49 -28.81 -84.62
N ALA A 310 -27.46 -28.25 -85.27
CA ALA A 310 -26.13 -28.08 -84.63
C ALA A 310 -25.69 -26.64 -84.23
N LEU A 311 -26.60 -25.66 -84.09
CA LEU A 311 -26.22 -24.22 -84.05
C LEU A 311 -26.71 -23.38 -82.84
N GLU A 312 -27.32 -23.95 -81.80
CA GLU A 312 -28.05 -23.14 -80.79
C GLU A 312 -27.40 -23.00 -79.39
N GLU A 313 -26.27 -23.67 -79.10
CA GLU A 313 -25.75 -23.77 -77.72
C GLU A 313 -24.81 -22.62 -77.26
N GLU A 314 -24.47 -21.67 -78.14
CA GLU A 314 -23.47 -20.61 -77.89
C GLU A 314 -23.97 -19.38 -77.06
N LYS A 315 -24.92 -19.56 -76.13
CA LYS A 315 -25.59 -18.43 -75.42
C LYS A 315 -25.52 -18.42 -73.88
N VAL A 316 -24.81 -19.36 -73.26
CA VAL A 316 -24.76 -19.49 -71.78
C VAL A 316 -23.58 -18.74 -71.13
N LEU A 317 -22.66 -18.18 -71.92
CA LEU A 317 -21.45 -17.48 -71.45
C LEU A 317 -21.66 -16.02 -70.97
N ALA A 318 -22.89 -15.63 -70.62
CA ALA A 318 -23.24 -14.30 -70.10
C ALA A 318 -23.01 -14.16 -68.57
N TYR A 319 -21.79 -14.46 -68.16
CA TYR A 319 -20.89 -13.50 -67.50
C TYR A 319 -21.14 -13.01 -66.06
N GLN A 320 -22.37 -12.93 -65.53
CA GLN A 320 -22.62 -11.82 -64.59
C GLN A 320 -23.42 -12.10 -63.29
N ARG A 321 -23.04 -11.32 -62.26
CA ARG A 321 -23.83 -10.88 -61.07
C ARG A 321 -23.87 -11.75 -59.81
N LYS A 322 -22.97 -12.75 -59.65
CA LYS A 322 -22.87 -13.53 -58.39
C LYS A 322 -21.46 -13.68 -57.82
N LYS A 323 -20.50 -12.83 -58.21
CA LYS A 323 -19.12 -12.87 -57.69
C LYS A 323 -18.61 -11.56 -57.10
N ASP A 324 -19.53 -10.63 -56.80
CA ASP A 324 -19.22 -9.26 -56.37
C ASP A 324 -19.48 -8.97 -54.87
N GLU A 325 -20.00 -9.93 -54.08
CA GLU A 325 -20.43 -9.63 -52.69
C GLU A 325 -19.48 -10.10 -51.57
N ASP A 326 -18.63 -11.13 -51.78
CA ASP A 326 -17.93 -11.82 -50.67
C ASP A 326 -16.44 -11.44 -50.47
N ALA A 327 -15.90 -10.52 -51.27
CA ALA A 327 -14.54 -9.97 -51.06
C ALA A 327 -14.55 -8.65 -50.28
N ARG A 328 -15.73 -8.15 -49.86
CA ARG A 328 -15.92 -6.79 -49.33
C ARG A 328 -15.66 -6.66 -47.81
N LEU A 329 -14.99 -7.62 -47.17
CA LEU A 329 -15.07 -7.77 -45.71
C LEU A 329 -13.79 -8.25 -45.00
N ARG A 330 -12.60 -8.26 -45.64
CA ARG A 330 -11.41 -8.87 -45.01
C ARG A 330 -10.03 -8.22 -45.15
N GLU A 331 -9.85 -7.12 -45.89
CA GLU A 331 -8.49 -6.66 -46.23
C GLU A 331 -8.10 -5.30 -45.65
N GLU A 332 -8.76 -4.20 -46.02
CA GLU A 332 -8.08 -2.90 -46.00
C GLU A 332 -8.13 -2.11 -44.66
N ASP A 333 -7.14 -2.42 -43.82
CA ASP A 333 -6.12 -1.48 -43.31
C ASP A 333 -6.46 -0.37 -42.31
N GLU A 334 -7.71 0.06 -42.13
CA GLU A 334 -7.97 1.32 -41.40
C GLU A 334 -7.89 1.23 -39.85
N ALA A 335 -7.68 0.03 -39.29
CA ALA A 335 -7.77 -0.21 -37.84
C ALA A 335 -6.45 -0.11 -37.04
N ARG A 336 -5.28 0.15 -37.65
CA ARG A 336 -3.98 0.15 -36.91
C ARG A 336 -3.15 1.43 -36.95
N LYS A 337 -3.47 2.43 -37.79
CA LYS A 337 -2.75 3.72 -37.83
C LYS A 337 -3.28 4.80 -36.86
N ARG A 338 -4.24 4.48 -35.99
CA ARG A 338 -4.85 5.44 -35.04
C ARG A 338 -4.18 5.50 -33.66
N HIS A 339 -3.16 4.69 -33.37
CA HIS A 339 -2.45 4.70 -32.07
C HIS A 339 -1.14 5.51 -32.03
N GLU A 340 -0.65 6.06 -33.14
CA GLU A 340 0.46 7.05 -33.13
C GLU A 340 -0.03 8.46 -32.73
N ALA A 341 -1.34 8.64 -32.52
CA ALA A 341 -1.98 9.91 -32.17
C ALA A 341 -1.67 10.41 -30.74
N GLU A 342 -0.95 9.65 -29.90
CA GLU A 342 -0.77 9.94 -28.47
C GLU A 342 0.58 10.53 -28.04
N LEU A 343 1.63 10.56 -28.90
CA LEU A 343 3.00 10.80 -28.41
C LEU A 343 3.74 12.08 -28.86
N ARG A 344 3.09 13.07 -29.49
CA ARG A 344 3.77 14.32 -29.94
C ARG A 344 3.19 15.66 -29.48
N CYS A 345 2.05 15.70 -28.78
CA CYS A 345 1.41 16.96 -28.38
C CYS A 345 1.66 17.42 -26.93
N ALA A 346 2.61 16.82 -26.21
CA ALA A 346 2.88 17.11 -24.79
C ALA A 346 4.12 18.00 -24.50
N LYS A 347 4.94 18.35 -25.50
CA LYS A 347 6.28 18.96 -25.29
C LYS A 347 6.46 20.41 -25.76
N LEU A 348 5.37 21.13 -26.00
CA LEU A 348 5.34 22.53 -26.48
C LEU A 348 4.45 23.46 -25.64
N ARG A 349 4.39 23.24 -24.32
CA ARG A 349 3.73 24.13 -23.33
C ARG A 349 4.60 24.55 -22.14
N SER A 350 5.90 24.25 -22.17
CA SER A 350 6.83 24.49 -21.04
C SER A 350 7.79 25.69 -21.24
N THR A 351 7.70 26.40 -22.37
CA THR A 351 8.71 27.40 -22.79
C THR A 351 8.21 28.85 -22.81
N GLN A 352 6.96 29.12 -22.43
CA GLN A 352 6.37 30.47 -22.48
C GLN A 352 6.23 31.18 -21.12
N GLU A 353 6.61 30.55 -20.00
CA GLU A 353 6.44 31.13 -18.65
C GLU A 353 7.70 31.83 -18.09
N LYS A 354 8.80 31.90 -18.85
CA LYS A 354 10.04 32.62 -18.46
C LYS A 354 10.22 33.99 -19.11
N ALA A 355 9.20 34.50 -19.81
CA ALA A 355 9.26 35.76 -20.56
C ALA A 355 8.78 37.00 -19.78
N ALA A 356 8.61 36.92 -18.46
CA ALA A 356 7.70 37.83 -17.73
C ALA A 356 8.29 38.75 -16.64
N ASN A 357 9.57 38.68 -16.24
CA ASN A 357 9.96 39.20 -14.91
C ASN A 357 11.27 40.00 -14.70
N GLU A 358 11.99 40.48 -15.73
CA GLU A 358 13.18 41.34 -15.51
C GLU A 358 13.13 42.69 -16.24
N LYS A 359 12.04 43.43 -16.02
CA LYS A 359 11.84 44.82 -16.50
C LYS A 359 12.23 45.88 -15.45
N ALA A 360 13.10 45.51 -14.50
CA ALA A 360 13.43 46.28 -13.29
C ALA A 360 14.84 46.90 -13.31
N GLN A 361 15.34 47.30 -14.48
CA GLN A 361 16.69 47.90 -14.67
C GLN A 361 16.65 49.37 -15.14
N LEU A 362 15.60 50.12 -14.80
CA LEU A 362 15.42 51.52 -15.26
C LEU A 362 15.04 52.50 -14.13
N ASP A 363 15.82 52.50 -13.03
CA ASP A 363 15.62 53.46 -11.92
C ASP A 363 16.94 54.07 -11.37
N GLU A 364 18.01 54.09 -12.18
CA GLU A 364 19.36 54.50 -11.75
C GLU A 364 19.77 55.95 -12.14
N LEU A 365 18.93 56.70 -12.88
CA LEU A 365 19.31 57.96 -13.53
C LEU A 365 18.55 59.23 -13.08
N ARG A 366 18.33 59.41 -11.77
CA ARG A 366 17.65 60.61 -11.21
C ARG A 366 18.47 61.45 -10.20
N ALA A 367 19.70 61.07 -9.84
CA ALA A 367 20.34 61.54 -8.60
C ALA A 367 21.35 62.73 -8.66
N LYS A 368 21.66 63.35 -9.82
CA LYS A 368 22.85 64.24 -9.96
C LYS A 368 22.60 65.74 -10.29
N ARG A 369 21.78 66.48 -9.53
CA ARG A 369 21.55 67.95 -9.75
C ARG A 369 21.42 68.86 -8.50
N ALA A 370 22.03 68.52 -7.35
CA ALA A 370 21.69 69.16 -6.06
C ALA A 370 22.76 70.08 -5.38
N VAL A 371 23.85 70.51 -6.05
CA VAL A 371 25.09 70.93 -5.35
C VAL A 371 25.43 72.44 -5.33
N GLU A 372 24.97 73.27 -6.26
CA GLU A 372 25.70 74.49 -6.68
C GLU A 372 25.35 75.84 -5.98
N ALA A 373 24.77 75.84 -4.77
CA ALA A 373 24.04 77.02 -4.25
C ALA A 373 24.66 77.84 -3.08
N ARG A 374 25.95 77.73 -2.72
CA ARG A 374 26.43 78.08 -1.34
C ARG A 374 27.49 79.19 -1.09
N GLU A 375 28.01 79.95 -2.06
CA GLU A 375 29.36 80.57 -1.92
C GLU A 375 29.53 82.07 -1.50
N ARG A 376 28.50 82.95 -1.52
CA ARG A 376 28.72 84.37 -1.93
C ARG A 376 28.78 85.52 -0.87
N ALA A 377 29.46 85.43 0.30
CA ALA A 377 29.11 86.29 1.47
C ALA A 377 30.16 87.02 2.41
N ALA A 378 31.39 87.45 2.04
CA ALA A 378 32.33 88.07 3.04
C ALA A 378 33.44 89.07 2.53
N ARG A 379 33.76 90.18 3.26
CA ARG A 379 34.93 91.07 2.94
C ARG A 379 35.63 91.97 4.01
N ASP A 380 35.18 93.21 4.27
CA ASP A 380 36.05 94.43 4.51
C ASP A 380 36.63 94.71 5.94
N ALA A 381 37.50 95.75 6.11
CA ALA A 381 38.29 95.99 7.35
C ALA A 381 38.69 97.45 7.81
N ASP A 382 39.83 98.02 7.38
CA ASP A 382 40.79 98.80 8.24
C ASP A 382 40.92 100.36 8.04
N VAL A 383 42.00 101.01 8.55
CA VAL A 383 42.48 102.46 8.54
C VAL A 383 42.69 103.07 9.98
N ALA A 384 43.26 104.29 10.12
CA ALA A 384 43.55 105.09 11.35
C ALA A 384 44.64 104.58 12.35
N ARG A 385 45.60 105.40 12.82
CA ARG A 385 46.65 104.90 13.77
C ARG A 385 47.40 105.85 14.77
N GLU A 386 47.83 107.07 14.42
CA GLU A 386 49.12 107.63 14.95
C GLU A 386 49.09 108.82 15.97
N ALA A 387 50.03 109.79 15.83
CA ALA A 387 50.30 111.05 16.57
C ALA A 387 50.72 111.02 18.08
N LYS A 388 50.81 109.85 18.74
CA LYS A 388 50.93 109.75 20.22
C LYS A 388 52.33 109.98 20.86
N LEU A 389 53.39 110.12 20.08
CA LEU A 389 54.72 109.53 20.36
C LEU A 389 55.71 110.21 21.34
N ARG A 390 55.53 111.47 21.82
CA ARG A 390 56.68 112.24 22.40
C ARG A 390 56.63 112.56 23.90
N LYS A 391 55.46 112.87 24.46
CA LYS A 391 55.31 113.05 25.93
C LYS A 391 55.56 111.75 26.70
N GLU A 392 55.40 110.63 26.00
CA GLU A 392 55.75 109.29 26.45
C GLU A 392 57.21 109.21 26.99
N ALA A 393 58.16 110.05 26.55
CA ALA A 393 59.60 109.84 26.73
C ALA A 393 60.23 110.03 28.14
N GLU A 394 59.79 111.01 28.95
CA GLU A 394 60.31 111.17 30.33
C GLU A 394 59.46 110.43 31.36
N GLU A 395 58.14 110.38 31.14
CA GLU A 395 57.27 109.42 31.81
C GLU A 395 57.85 108.01 31.66
N LEU A 396 58.32 107.65 30.47
CA LEU A 396 59.07 106.42 30.19
C LEU A 396 60.29 106.20 31.08
N ARG A 397 60.98 107.21 31.63
CA ARG A 397 62.21 106.97 32.45
C ARG A 397 61.88 106.62 33.90
N ILE A 398 61.02 107.38 34.57
CA ILE A 398 60.57 107.04 35.93
C ILE A 398 59.67 105.79 35.86
N SER A 399 58.85 105.68 34.81
CA SER A 399 58.18 104.43 34.47
C SER A 399 59.17 103.30 34.26
N ARG A 400 60.31 103.45 33.55
CA ARG A 400 61.30 102.36 33.37
C ARG A 400 61.86 101.81 34.69
N GLU A 401 62.13 102.65 35.70
CA GLU A 401 62.59 102.18 37.01
C GLU A 401 61.47 101.53 37.84
N ALA A 402 60.28 102.14 37.87
CA ALA A 402 59.10 101.56 38.50
C ALA A 402 58.73 100.22 37.84
N GLN A 403 58.76 100.17 36.50
CA GLN A 403 58.58 98.99 35.65
C GLN A 403 59.73 98.00 35.79
N ALA A 404 60.96 98.39 36.15
CA ALA A 404 62.04 97.45 36.46
C ALA A 404 61.76 96.74 37.79
N LYS A 405 61.44 97.48 38.85
CA LYS A 405 61.06 96.92 40.16
C LYS A 405 59.75 96.12 40.09
N HIS A 406 58.77 96.60 39.33
CA HIS A 406 57.54 95.88 39.04
C HIS A 406 57.83 94.61 38.25
N ARG A 407 58.56 94.66 37.11
CA ARG A 407 58.99 93.45 36.38
C ARG A 407 59.73 92.46 37.27
N GLN A 408 60.55 92.91 38.22
CA GLN A 408 61.24 92.00 39.14
C GLN A 408 60.27 91.33 40.13
N ARG A 409 59.30 92.07 40.67
CA ARG A 409 58.22 91.50 41.50
C ARG A 409 57.27 90.60 40.71
N SER A 410 56.86 91.01 39.52
CA SER A 410 56.04 90.22 38.60
C SER A 410 56.76 88.94 38.21
N LYS A 411 58.05 88.96 37.83
CA LYS A 411 58.84 87.74 37.58
C LYS A 411 58.90 86.79 38.78
N VAL A 412 58.96 87.30 40.01
CA VAL A 412 58.93 86.46 41.23
C VAL A 412 57.52 85.90 41.47
N GLN A 413 56.48 86.67 41.21
CA GLN A 413 55.09 86.22 41.32
C GLN A 413 54.73 85.21 40.21
N GLU A 414 55.15 85.45 38.96
CA GLU A 414 55.07 84.56 37.81
C GLU A 414 55.82 83.25 38.12
N ALA A 415 57.05 83.30 38.65
CA ALA A 415 57.78 82.10 39.04
C ALA A 415 57.09 81.31 40.17
N LEU A 416 56.42 81.99 41.11
CA LEU A 416 55.61 81.34 42.15
C LEU A 416 54.28 80.79 41.61
N GLN A 417 53.65 81.46 40.66
CA GLN A 417 52.46 80.99 39.95
C GLN A 417 52.80 79.78 39.09
N GLN A 418 53.85 79.84 38.27
CA GLN A 418 54.36 78.71 37.48
C GLN A 418 54.73 77.51 38.34
N LYS A 419 55.32 77.71 39.53
CA LYS A 419 55.57 76.61 40.47
C LYS A 419 54.28 75.98 40.98
N ARG A 420 53.30 76.78 41.41
CA ARG A 420 51.98 76.28 41.85
C ARG A 420 51.21 75.61 40.72
N GLU A 421 51.27 76.15 39.51
CA GLU A 421 50.68 75.56 38.31
C GLU A 421 51.36 74.23 37.97
N TYR A 422 52.69 74.15 38.07
CA TYR A 422 53.44 72.92 37.86
C TYR A 422 53.14 71.85 38.94
N GLU A 423 53.05 72.24 40.21
CA GLU A 423 52.61 71.40 41.32
C GLU A 423 51.17 70.89 41.08
N ASN A 424 50.23 71.77 40.76
CA ASN A 424 48.84 71.42 40.41
C ASN A 424 48.77 70.50 39.18
N ILE A 425 49.61 70.70 38.16
CA ILE A 425 49.70 69.85 36.96
C ILE A 425 50.24 68.47 37.34
N ILE A 426 51.27 68.38 38.19
CA ILE A 426 51.79 67.10 38.71
C ILE A 426 50.69 66.36 39.47
N GLU A 427 49.99 67.02 40.40
CA GLU A 427 48.89 66.41 41.15
C GLU A 427 47.77 65.91 40.23
N GLN A 428 47.39 66.70 39.22
CA GLN A 428 46.41 66.29 38.21
C GLN A 428 46.90 65.08 37.39
N VAL A 429 48.16 65.06 36.97
CA VAL A 429 48.77 63.93 36.25
C VAL A 429 48.85 62.68 37.12
N GLU A 430 49.18 62.81 38.41
CA GLU A 430 49.16 61.68 39.36
C GLU A 430 47.74 61.13 39.57
N VAL A 431 46.75 62.01 39.75
CA VAL A 431 45.34 61.60 39.88
C VAL A 431 44.85 60.94 38.59
N GLN A 432 45.16 61.49 37.42
CA GLN A 432 44.82 60.88 36.13
C GLN A 432 45.52 59.52 35.94
N LYS A 433 46.79 59.39 36.34
CA LYS A 433 47.55 58.13 36.30
C LYS A 433 46.92 57.07 37.21
N ARG A 434 46.54 57.43 38.44
CA ARG A 434 45.82 56.52 39.36
C ARG A 434 44.46 56.12 38.82
N GLN A 435 43.69 57.06 38.25
CA GLN A 435 42.40 56.75 37.61
C GLN A 435 42.56 55.87 36.36
N PHE A 436 43.62 56.05 35.58
CA PHE A 436 43.93 55.20 34.43
C PHE A 436 44.32 53.79 34.86
N GLN A 437 45.17 53.65 35.88
CA GLN A 437 45.54 52.36 36.46
C GLN A 437 44.31 51.60 37.00
N ALA A 438 43.46 52.25 37.81
CA ALA A 438 42.24 51.65 38.33
C ALA A 438 41.27 51.21 37.20
N LYS A 439 41.16 51.99 36.12
CA LYS A 439 40.37 51.61 34.94
C LYS A 439 40.99 50.45 34.16
N GLU A 440 42.31 50.37 34.03
CA GLU A 440 42.98 49.23 33.41
C GLU A 440 42.81 47.95 34.24
N GLU A 441 42.86 48.03 35.57
CA GLU A 441 42.58 46.92 36.48
C GLU A 441 41.11 46.46 36.41
N GLU A 442 40.15 47.39 36.38
CA GLU A 442 38.74 47.09 36.17
C GLU A 442 38.50 46.46 34.79
N ASN A 443 39.18 46.95 33.74
CA ASN A 443 39.13 46.35 32.41
C ASN A 443 39.85 45.00 32.36
N ALA A 444 40.92 44.79 33.11
CA ALA A 444 41.63 43.51 33.20
C ALA A 444 40.78 42.45 33.89
N THR A 445 40.12 42.79 35.00
CA THR A 445 39.18 41.88 35.70
C THR A 445 37.95 41.56 34.84
N LYS A 446 37.37 42.55 34.15
CA LYS A 446 36.30 42.30 33.14
C LYS A 446 36.77 41.40 31.99
N ARG A 447 37.95 41.65 31.41
CA ARG A 447 38.57 40.79 30.38
C ARG A 447 38.79 39.36 30.89
N ALA A 448 39.26 39.20 32.13
CA ALA A 448 39.47 37.89 32.75
C ALA A 448 38.14 37.15 33.01
N GLY A 449 37.12 37.82 33.53
CA GLY A 449 35.79 37.26 33.72
C GLY A 449 35.13 36.82 32.42
N HIS A 450 35.22 37.66 31.38
CA HIS A 450 34.73 37.34 30.04
C HIS A 450 35.47 36.13 29.42
N ARG A 451 36.79 36.04 29.60
CA ARG A 451 37.58 34.87 29.17
C ARG A 451 37.11 33.58 29.86
N VAL A 452 36.85 33.61 31.17
CA VAL A 452 36.32 32.45 31.91
C VAL A 452 34.91 32.08 31.44
N ALA A 453 34.05 33.07 31.16
CA ALA A 453 32.73 32.82 30.60
C ALA A 453 32.80 32.16 29.20
N LEU A 454 33.69 32.65 28.33
CA LEU A 454 33.95 32.03 27.01
C LEU A 454 34.50 30.61 27.14
N GLN A 455 35.41 30.34 28.07
CA GLN A 455 35.93 28.99 28.33
C GLN A 455 34.80 28.04 28.72
N LYS A 456 33.92 28.44 29.65
CA LYS A 456 32.73 27.65 30.02
C LYS A 456 31.79 27.42 28.85
N GLN A 457 31.51 28.44 28.03
CA GLN A 457 30.69 28.28 26.82
C GLN A 457 31.32 27.33 25.79
N ILE A 458 32.65 27.35 25.63
CA ILE A 458 33.37 26.43 24.76
C ILE A 458 33.28 24.99 25.31
N GLU A 459 33.49 24.80 26.61
CA GLU A 459 33.36 23.50 27.29
C GLU A 459 31.94 22.94 27.19
N GLU A 460 30.91 23.74 27.47
CA GLU A 460 29.50 23.35 27.32
C GLU A 460 29.16 23.01 25.87
N LYS A 461 29.59 23.83 24.89
CA LYS A 461 29.36 23.55 23.47
C LYS A 461 30.10 22.29 23.01
N GLN A 462 31.31 22.04 23.50
CA GLN A 462 32.03 20.79 23.24
C GLN A 462 31.34 19.58 23.89
N ARG A 463 30.79 19.73 25.11
CA ARG A 463 30.02 18.67 25.77
C ARG A 463 28.75 18.34 25.00
N LEU A 464 27.97 19.34 24.61
CA LEU A 464 26.78 19.19 23.78
C LEU A 464 27.10 18.59 22.39
N ALA A 465 28.22 18.97 21.77
CA ALA A 465 28.66 18.37 20.51
C ALA A 465 29.02 16.88 20.66
N LYS A 466 29.69 16.50 21.77
CA LYS A 466 29.98 15.09 22.10
C LYS A 466 28.71 14.31 22.41
N GLU A 467 27.79 14.88 23.19
CA GLU A 467 26.46 14.29 23.49
C GLU A 467 25.64 14.09 22.21
N HIS A 468 25.59 15.08 21.33
CA HIS A 468 24.91 14.99 20.04
C HIS A 468 25.54 13.92 19.13
N PHE A 469 26.87 13.89 19.02
CA PHE A 469 27.56 12.85 18.26
C PHE A 469 27.28 11.46 18.84
N ALA A 470 27.29 11.31 20.17
CA ALA A 470 26.95 10.05 20.83
C ALA A 470 25.49 9.64 20.56
N ARG A 471 24.53 10.57 20.60
CA ARG A 471 23.12 10.30 20.24
C ARG A 471 22.98 9.84 18.79
N VAL A 472 23.53 10.57 17.83
CA VAL A 472 23.49 10.18 16.40
C VAL A 472 24.16 8.81 16.16
N GLN A 473 25.22 8.47 16.90
CA GLN A 473 25.84 7.15 16.82
C GLN A 473 25.00 6.05 17.47
N LEU A 474 24.26 6.34 18.54
CA LEU A 474 23.32 5.40 19.17
C LEU A 474 22.07 5.20 18.31
N GLU A 475 21.50 6.26 17.75
CA GLU A 475 20.42 6.24 16.77
C GLU A 475 20.84 5.45 15.51
N GLY A 476 22.04 5.71 14.99
CA GLY A 476 22.60 4.96 13.85
C GLY A 476 22.94 3.48 14.15
N LYS A 477 23.09 3.11 15.42
CA LYS A 477 23.17 1.69 15.84
C LYS A 477 21.78 1.08 15.97
N ALA A 478 20.86 1.77 16.63
CA ALA A 478 19.46 1.33 16.77
C ALA A 478 18.82 1.08 15.41
N LEU A 479 18.97 2.00 14.44
CA LEU A 479 18.48 1.81 13.06
C LEU A 479 19.09 0.59 12.35
N LYS A 480 20.35 0.24 12.64
CA LYS A 480 20.98 -0.98 12.09
C LYS A 480 20.47 -2.24 12.78
N GLU A 481 20.23 -2.18 14.08
CA GLU A 481 19.64 -3.26 14.86
C GLU A 481 18.18 -3.51 14.45
N GLU A 482 17.40 -2.45 14.24
CA GLU A 482 16.03 -2.50 13.68
C GLU A 482 16.05 -3.10 12.26
N TYR A 483 16.90 -2.61 11.36
CA TYR A 483 17.03 -3.16 10.01
C TYR A 483 17.43 -4.65 10.01
N ALA A 484 18.35 -5.05 10.90
CA ALA A 484 18.74 -6.46 11.07
C ALA A 484 17.61 -7.32 11.66
N GLN A 485 16.82 -6.79 12.62
CA GLN A 485 15.64 -7.47 13.17
C GLN A 485 14.54 -7.63 12.12
N GLU A 486 14.29 -6.61 11.30
CA GLU A 486 13.35 -6.67 10.19
C GLU A 486 13.78 -7.69 9.12
N LEU A 487 15.07 -7.71 8.74
CA LEU A 487 15.58 -8.74 7.82
C LEU A 487 15.42 -10.16 8.41
N ALA A 488 15.83 -10.37 9.67
CA ALA A 488 15.67 -11.66 10.33
C ALA A 488 14.19 -12.07 10.49
N LYS A 489 13.27 -11.11 10.62
CA LYS A 489 11.83 -11.37 10.64
C LYS A 489 11.32 -11.79 9.26
N LEU A 490 11.73 -11.09 8.20
CA LEU A 490 11.40 -11.44 6.82
C LEU A 490 11.99 -12.81 6.40
N GLU A 491 13.19 -13.16 6.88
CA GLU A 491 13.78 -14.49 6.66
C GLU A 491 12.99 -15.61 7.34
N ARG A 492 12.45 -15.37 8.55
CA ARG A 492 11.53 -16.32 9.21
C ARG A 492 10.24 -16.47 8.42
N ILE A 493 9.62 -15.36 8.00
CA ILE A 493 8.41 -15.38 7.16
C ILE A 493 8.68 -16.14 5.84
N ARG A 494 9.87 -16.01 5.24
CA ARG A 494 10.24 -16.80 4.05
C ARG A 494 10.32 -18.30 4.33
N ILE A 495 10.90 -18.69 5.47
CA ILE A 495 10.98 -20.11 5.85
C ILE A 495 9.59 -20.66 6.17
N GLU A 496 8.75 -19.89 6.86
CA GLU A 496 7.36 -20.21 7.18
C GLU A 496 6.51 -20.35 5.91
N GLU A 497 6.47 -19.35 5.01
CA GLU A 497 5.70 -19.43 3.75
C GLU A 497 6.20 -20.55 2.83
N VAL A 498 7.50 -20.84 2.79
CA VAL A 498 8.03 -21.99 2.03
C VAL A 498 7.56 -23.32 2.63
N ALA A 499 7.57 -23.45 3.96
CA ALA A 499 7.11 -24.64 4.65
C ALA A 499 5.58 -24.85 4.49
N GLU A 500 4.78 -23.78 4.57
CA GLU A 500 3.34 -23.81 4.29
C GLU A 500 3.05 -24.30 2.87
N LEU A 501 3.86 -23.89 1.87
CA LEU A 501 3.70 -24.35 0.48
C LEU A 501 4.15 -25.81 0.30
N GLU A 502 5.19 -26.26 0.99
CA GLU A 502 5.60 -27.67 1.00
C GLU A 502 4.54 -28.57 1.66
N GLU A 503 3.94 -28.14 2.77
CA GLU A 503 2.82 -28.83 3.43
C GLU A 503 1.55 -28.84 2.56
N ALA A 504 1.31 -27.77 1.80
CA ALA A 504 0.24 -27.70 0.79
C ALA A 504 0.49 -28.58 -0.46
N GLY A 505 1.60 -29.34 -0.51
CA GLY A 505 1.91 -30.27 -1.59
C GLY A 505 2.56 -29.62 -2.82
N VAL A 506 3.06 -28.38 -2.72
CA VAL A 506 3.76 -27.73 -3.84
C VAL A 506 5.13 -28.38 -4.06
N ASN A 507 5.36 -28.89 -5.28
CA ASN A 507 6.62 -29.49 -5.70
C ASN A 507 7.82 -28.57 -5.35
N PRO A 508 8.79 -29.04 -4.54
CA PRO A 508 9.89 -28.21 -4.05
C PRO A 508 10.82 -27.71 -5.16
N ALA A 509 10.78 -28.31 -6.36
CA ALA A 509 11.51 -27.81 -7.52
C ALA A 509 11.09 -26.39 -7.93
N TYR A 510 9.79 -26.07 -7.84
CA TYR A 510 9.27 -24.74 -8.19
C TYR A 510 9.41 -23.72 -7.04
N LEU A 511 9.68 -24.18 -5.82
CA LEU A 511 10.00 -23.31 -4.67
C LEU A 511 11.47 -22.87 -4.64
N ALA A 512 12.32 -23.36 -5.55
CA ALA A 512 13.74 -23.01 -5.60
C ALA A 512 13.99 -21.50 -5.76
N GLU A 513 13.21 -20.81 -6.62
CA GLU A 513 13.29 -19.34 -6.78
C GLU A 513 12.99 -18.60 -5.47
N MET A 514 11.99 -19.07 -4.72
CA MET A 514 11.56 -18.48 -3.44
C MET A 514 12.57 -18.75 -2.33
N LYS A 515 13.14 -19.96 -2.26
CA LYS A 515 14.21 -20.33 -1.32
C LYS A 515 15.51 -19.55 -1.57
N ALA A 516 15.86 -19.31 -2.84
CA ALA A 516 17.05 -18.57 -3.24
C ALA A 516 16.88 -17.03 -3.19
N LEU A 517 15.71 -16.52 -2.82
CA LEU A 517 15.43 -15.08 -2.80
C LEU A 517 16.28 -14.37 -1.73
N ASP A 518 17.13 -13.45 -2.18
CA ASP A 518 17.89 -12.53 -1.34
C ASP A 518 16.97 -11.41 -0.83
N ILE A 519 16.58 -11.51 0.44
CA ILE A 519 15.57 -10.64 1.06
C ILE A 519 16.09 -9.20 1.21
N ALA A 520 17.38 -8.99 1.46
CA ALA A 520 17.95 -7.65 1.54
C ALA A 520 17.82 -6.94 0.18
N LYS A 521 18.20 -7.61 -0.91
CA LYS A 521 18.02 -7.09 -2.27
C LYS A 521 16.55 -6.95 -2.69
N ALA A 522 15.64 -7.73 -2.11
CA ALA A 522 14.21 -7.66 -2.41
C ALA A 522 13.47 -6.54 -1.62
N ARG A 523 14.05 -6.05 -0.52
CA ARG A 523 13.55 -4.92 0.26
C ARG A 523 13.96 -3.57 -0.34
N ASP A 524 15.19 -3.47 -0.82
CA ASP A 524 15.80 -2.21 -1.27
C ASP A 524 15.48 -1.87 -2.75
N ARG A 525 14.51 -2.57 -3.36
CA ARG A 525 14.04 -2.40 -4.75
C ARG A 525 12.61 -1.88 -4.79
#